data_AF-A0A7C0TXI6-F1
#
_entry.id   AF-A0A7C0TXI6-F1
#
_cell.length_a   1.000
_cell.length_b   1.000
_cell.length_c   1.000
_cell.angle_alpha   90.00
_cell.angle_beta   90.00
_cell.angle_gamma   90.00
#
_symmetry.space_group_name_H-M   'P 1'
#
loop_
_entity.id
_entity.type
_entity.pdbx_description
1 polymer ?
#
loop_
_entity_poly.entity_id
_entity_poly.type
_entity_poly.pdbx_seq_one_letter_code
_entity_poly.pdbx_strand_id
1 'polypeptide(L)'
;MNPERERLRREIEINIEENVNNWVKVAFYSDPDVASITDKLYRRWEESGRKGSPLDYATLDELRVLAAKSRVYRDVNPSLVLRAFMKGEGVQEESEKGRTSIIKTILRYLFGGLVK
;
A
#
# COMPACT_ATOMS: atom_id res chain seq x y z
N MET A 1 16.02 -1.65 19.53
CA MET A 1 15.24 -0.84 18.57
C MET A 1 16.15 -0.52 17.39
N ASN A 2 15.80 -0.90 16.16
CA ASN A 2 16.62 -0.56 14.99
C ASN A 2 16.20 0.84 14.50
N PRO A 3 17.04 1.89 14.63
CA PRO A 3 16.66 3.27 14.31
C PRO A 3 16.36 3.47 12.82
N GLU A 4 16.98 2.68 11.93
CA GLU A 4 16.71 2.75 10.50
C GLU A 4 15.31 2.26 10.18
N ARG A 5 14.89 1.14 10.78
CA ARG A 5 13.54 0.59 10.61
C ARG A 5 12.47 1.61 10.99
N GLU A 6 12.63 2.24 12.16
CA GLU A 6 11.65 3.21 12.66
C GLU A 6 11.54 4.41 11.71
N ARG A 7 12.69 4.93 11.25
CA ARG A 7 12.73 6.02 10.28
C ARG A 7 11.99 5.66 8.99
N LEU A 8 12.23 4.46 8.44
CA LEU A 8 11.58 4.01 7.20
C LEU A 8 10.08 3.81 7.40
N ARG A 9 9.66 3.23 8.53
CA ARG A 9 8.25 3.02 8.85
C ARG A 9 7.52 4.37 8.95
N ARG A 10 8.07 5.30 9.72
CA ARG A 10 7.50 6.63 9.89
C ARG A 10 7.39 7.38 8.57
N GLU A 11 8.36 7.18 7.69
CA GLU A 11 8.33 7.81 6.37
C GLU A 11 7.19 7.27 5.49
N ILE A 12 6.93 5.97 5.50
CA ILE A 12 5.79 5.37 4.79
C ILE A 12 4.47 5.89 5.36
N GLU A 13 4.35 5.94 6.69
CA GLU A 13 3.18 6.48 7.38
C GLU A 13 2.90 7.93 6.94
N ILE A 14 3.89 8.81 7.01
CA ILE A 14 3.74 10.23 6.64
C ILE A 14 3.40 10.40 5.15
N ASN A 15 4.13 9.70 4.27
CA ASN A 15 3.99 9.90 2.83
C ASN A 15 2.66 9.33 2.28
N ILE A 16 2.16 8.23 2.87
CA ILE A 16 1.03 7.46 2.35
C ILE A 16 -0.16 7.47 3.31
N GLU A 17 0.00 6.97 4.53
CA GLU A 17 -1.13 6.74 5.44
C GLU A 17 -1.75 8.05 5.96
N GLU A 18 -0.91 9.01 6.31
CA GLU A 18 -1.30 10.36 6.76
C GLU A 18 -1.59 11.30 5.57
N ASN A 19 -1.36 10.85 4.33
CA ASN A 19 -1.65 11.66 3.16
C ASN A 19 -3.17 11.87 3.03
N VAL A 20 -3.58 13.14 2.98
CA VAL A 20 -4.98 13.54 2.84
C VAL A 20 -5.59 13.09 1.51
N ASN A 21 -4.75 12.79 0.53
CA ASN A 21 -5.19 12.36 -0.78
C ASN A 21 -5.28 10.84 -0.89
N ASN A 22 -6.50 10.31 -0.85
CA ASN A 22 -6.72 8.87 -0.99
C ASN A 22 -6.20 8.29 -2.32
N TRP A 23 -6.08 9.09 -3.40
CA TRP A 23 -5.50 8.61 -4.67
C TRP A 23 -4.01 8.33 -4.58
N VAL A 24 -3.27 8.98 -3.67
CA VAL A 24 -1.87 8.62 -3.40
C VAL A 24 -1.79 7.21 -2.83
N LYS A 25 -2.69 6.87 -1.90
CA LYS A 25 -2.78 5.52 -1.34
C LYS A 25 -3.13 4.51 -2.43
N VAL A 26 -4.13 4.82 -3.27
CA VAL A 26 -4.50 3.95 -4.39
C VAL A 26 -3.32 3.73 -5.33
N ALA A 27 -2.62 4.78 -5.75
CA ALA A 27 -1.47 4.67 -6.64
C ALA A 27 -0.35 3.83 -6.03
N PHE A 28 -0.02 4.11 -4.76
CA PHE A 28 1.02 3.39 -4.02
C PHE A 28 0.69 1.89 -3.91
N TYR A 29 -0.51 1.54 -3.45
CA TYR A 29 -0.92 0.14 -3.28
C TYR A 29 -1.20 -0.59 -4.59
N SER A 30 -1.34 0.13 -5.71
CA SER A 30 -1.45 -0.47 -7.06
C SER A 30 -0.10 -0.74 -7.71
N ASP A 31 1.01 -0.24 -7.15
CA ASP A 31 2.36 -0.56 -7.63
C ASP A 31 2.64 -2.06 -7.43
N PRO A 32 3.10 -2.80 -8.46
CA PRO A 32 3.30 -4.26 -8.37
C PRO A 32 4.26 -4.69 -7.26
N ASP A 33 5.34 -3.92 -7.02
CA ASP A 33 6.31 -4.23 -5.97
C ASP A 33 5.69 -4.02 -4.59
N VAL A 34 4.98 -2.90 -4.43
CA VAL A 34 4.29 -2.56 -3.17
C VAL A 34 3.22 -3.61 -2.87
N ALA A 35 2.38 -3.96 -3.85
CA ALA A 35 1.33 -4.95 -3.70
C ALA A 35 1.89 -6.33 -3.31
N SER A 36 2.98 -6.76 -3.96
CA SER A 36 3.67 -8.02 -3.65
C SER A 36 4.24 -8.05 -2.24
N ILE A 37 4.88 -6.95 -1.80
CA ILE A 37 5.45 -6.84 -0.46
C ILE A 37 4.32 -6.83 0.58
N THR A 38 3.34 -5.95 0.41
CA THR A 38 2.24 -5.79 1.36
C THR A 38 1.43 -7.07 1.52
N ASP A 39 1.22 -7.85 0.47
CA ASP A 39 0.59 -9.18 0.57
C ASP A 39 1.35 -10.12 1.51
N LYS A 40 2.68 -10.17 1.41
CA LYS A 40 3.50 -10.96 2.34
C LYS A 40 3.42 -10.41 3.77
N LEU A 41 3.38 -9.08 3.94
CA LEU A 41 3.28 -8.46 5.27
C LEU A 41 1.97 -8.81 5.96
N TYR A 42 0.86 -8.72 5.24
CA TYR A 42 -0.45 -9.07 5.76
C TYR A 42 -0.53 -10.55 6.12
N ARG A 43 0.00 -11.47 5.29
CA ARG A 43 0.06 -12.89 5.64
C ARG A 43 0.83 -13.14 6.93
N ARG A 44 2.03 -12.57 7.07
CA ARG A 44 2.84 -12.69 8.30
C ARG A 44 2.12 -12.10 9.52
N TRP A 45 1.44 -10.97 9.33
CA TRP A 45 0.65 -10.33 10.38
C TRP A 45 -0.54 -11.20 10.80
N GLU A 46 -1.26 -11.80 9.86
CA GLU A 46 -2.36 -12.72 10.13
C GLU A 46 -1.89 -14.00 10.83
N GLU A 47 -0.81 -14.62 10.36
CA GLU A 47 -0.18 -15.80 10.97
C GLU A 47 0.29 -15.52 12.41
N SER A 48 0.60 -14.26 12.72
CA SER A 48 0.97 -13.83 14.08
C SER A 48 -0.21 -13.46 14.99
N GLY A 49 -1.45 -13.70 14.55
CA GLY A 49 -2.64 -13.33 15.30
C GLY A 49 -2.97 -11.83 15.23
N ARG A 50 -2.54 -11.14 14.16
CA ARG A 50 -2.81 -9.73 13.90
C ARG A 50 -2.34 -8.76 14.99
N LYS A 51 -1.22 -9.08 15.64
CA LYS A 51 -0.63 -8.20 16.67
C LYS A 51 0.09 -7.02 16.00
N GLY A 52 -0.13 -5.80 16.48
CA GLY A 52 0.51 -4.61 15.90
C GLY A 52 0.02 -4.30 14.49
N SER A 53 0.91 -3.81 13.62
CA SER A 53 0.63 -3.43 12.23
C SER A 53 1.36 -4.32 11.23
N PRO A 54 0.89 -4.45 9.97
CA PRO A 54 1.59 -5.19 8.94
C PRO A 54 3.05 -4.74 8.71
N LEU A 55 3.34 -3.44 8.82
CA LEU A 55 4.70 -2.89 8.67
C LEU A 55 5.67 -3.40 9.75
N ASP A 56 5.18 -3.84 10.90
CA ASP A 56 6.02 -4.41 11.95
C ASP A 56 6.65 -5.75 11.51
N TYR A 57 6.03 -6.44 10.54
CA TYR A 57 6.45 -7.74 10.00
C TYR A 57 7.30 -7.63 8.73
N ALA A 58 7.61 -6.41 8.29
CA ALA A 58 8.46 -6.18 7.13
C ALA A 58 9.93 -6.43 7.45
N THR A 59 10.67 -7.02 6.53
CA THR A 59 12.14 -7.01 6.60
C THR A 59 12.68 -5.60 6.36
N LEU A 60 13.96 -5.36 6.69
CA LEU A 60 14.57 -4.05 6.47
C LEU A 60 14.61 -3.68 4.98
N ASP A 61 14.85 -4.65 4.10
CA ASP A 61 14.87 -4.41 2.66
C ASP A 61 13.48 -4.16 2.08
N GLU A 62 12.45 -4.88 2.55
CA GLU A 62 11.05 -4.58 2.21
C GLU A 62 10.66 -3.15 2.64
N LEU A 63 11.08 -2.71 3.83
CA LEU A 63 10.86 -1.32 4.28
C LEU A 63 11.59 -0.30 3.41
N ARG A 64 12.82 -0.59 2.96
CA ARG A 64 13.57 0.30 2.06
C ARG A 64 12.85 0.46 0.73
N VAL A 65 12.33 -0.62 0.16
CA VAL A 65 11.57 -0.59 -1.10
C VAL A 65 10.28 0.21 -0.91
N LEU A 66 9.50 -0.08 0.14
CA LEU A 66 8.25 0.64 0.42
C LEU A 66 8.50 2.13 0.66
N ALA A 67 9.55 2.50 1.41
CA ALA A 67 9.90 3.90 1.65
C ALA A 67 10.41 4.60 0.38
N ALA A 68 11.17 3.92 -0.48
CA ALA A 68 11.59 4.49 -1.76
C ALA A 68 10.37 4.79 -2.65
N LYS A 69 9.44 3.84 -2.75
CA LYS A 69 8.19 4.02 -3.51
C LYS A 69 7.31 5.11 -2.89
N SER A 70 7.23 5.19 -1.56
CA SER A 70 6.38 6.18 -0.89
C SER A 70 6.79 7.62 -1.22
N ARG A 71 8.10 7.90 -1.34
CA ARG A 71 8.60 9.21 -1.79
C ARG A 71 8.12 9.57 -3.19
N VAL A 72 8.10 8.59 -4.10
CA VAL A 72 7.67 8.80 -5.49
C VAL A 72 6.16 9.08 -5.56
N TYR A 73 5.37 8.33 -4.82
CA TYR A 73 3.90 8.43 -4.90
C TYR A 73 3.32 9.59 -4.08
N ARG A 74 4.00 10.09 -3.04
CA ARG A 74 3.51 11.19 -2.19
C ARG A 74 3.07 12.41 -3.01
N ASP A 75 3.84 12.73 -4.04
CA ASP A 75 3.70 13.96 -4.82
C ASP A 75 2.96 13.72 -6.16
N VAL A 76 2.36 12.53 -6.35
CA VAL A 76 1.71 12.16 -7.61
C VAL A 76 0.44 12.98 -7.85
N ASN A 77 0.18 13.37 -9.10
CA ASN A 77 -1.03 14.12 -9.43
C ASN A 77 -2.27 13.20 -9.37
N PRO A 78 -3.23 13.46 -8.48
CA PRO A 78 -4.41 12.60 -8.28
C PRO A 78 -5.26 12.42 -9.53
N SER A 79 -5.37 13.47 -10.35
CA SER A 79 -6.16 13.43 -11.59
C SER A 79 -5.58 12.47 -12.63
N LEU A 80 -4.25 12.32 -12.65
CA LEU A 80 -3.56 11.36 -13.52
C LEU A 80 -3.77 9.94 -13.04
N VAL A 81 -3.70 9.69 -11.73
CA VAL A 81 -3.97 8.38 -11.13
C VAL A 81 -5.40 7.95 -11.43
N LEU A 82 -6.38 8.82 -11.16
CA LEU A 82 -7.79 8.56 -11.45
C LEU A 82 -8.01 8.27 -12.94
N ARG A 83 -7.39 9.06 -13.84
CA ARG A 83 -7.49 8.85 -15.28
C ARG A 83 -6.94 7.48 -15.69
N ALA A 84 -5.75 7.11 -15.21
CA ALA A 84 -5.14 5.81 -15.50
C ALA A 84 -6.00 4.65 -14.97
N PHE A 85 -6.56 4.82 -13.76
CA PHE A 85 -7.47 3.85 -13.14
C PHE A 85 -8.75 3.67 -13.97
N MET A 86 -9.40 4.76 -14.40
CA MET A 86 -10.61 4.72 -15.23
C MET A 86 -10.37 4.14 -16.62
N LYS A 87 -9.16 4.31 -17.17
CA LYS A 87 -8.79 3.78 -18.50
C LYS A 87 -8.46 2.28 -18.48
N GLY A 88 -8.46 1.63 -17.30
CA GLY A 88 -8.03 0.25 -17.14
C GLY A 88 -6.52 0.05 -17.32
N GLU A 89 -5.74 1.13 -17.41
CA GLU A 89 -4.28 1.07 -17.58
C GLU A 89 -3.55 0.72 -16.26
N GLY A 90 -4.27 0.67 -15.14
CA GLY A 90 -3.71 0.49 -13.79
C GLY A 90 -3.95 -0.86 -13.11
N VAL A 91 -4.68 -1.80 -13.73
CA VAL A 91 -4.85 -3.15 -13.17
C VAL A 91 -4.84 -4.14 -14.33
N GLN A 92 -3.68 -4.71 -14.65
CA GLN A 92 -3.65 -5.93 -15.44
C GLN A 92 -4.34 -7.02 -14.60
N GLU A 93 -5.58 -7.37 -14.97
CA GLU A 93 -6.22 -8.62 -14.54
C GLU A 93 -5.53 -9.79 -15.24
N GLU A 94 -4.27 -10.06 -14.92
CA GLU A 94 -3.68 -11.36 -15.21
C GLU A 94 -3.92 -12.31 -14.03
N SER A 95 -4.99 -13.08 -14.18
CA SER A 95 -5.15 -14.48 -13.75
C SER A 95 -4.09 -15.07 -12.80
N GLU A 96 -4.13 -14.69 -11.52
CA GLU A 96 -3.70 -15.58 -10.43
C GLU A 96 -4.71 -15.45 -9.29
N LYS A 97 -5.36 -16.55 -8.93
CA LYS A 97 -6.40 -16.73 -7.89
C LYS A 97 -6.01 -16.31 -6.45
N GLY A 98 -5.02 -15.43 -6.25
CA GLY A 98 -4.55 -15.01 -4.92
C GLY A 98 -4.12 -13.55 -4.75
N ARG A 99 -3.84 -12.76 -5.81
CA ARG A 99 -3.28 -11.39 -5.66
C ARG A 99 -4.32 -10.29 -5.41
N THR A 100 -5.61 -10.59 -5.57
CA THR A 100 -6.69 -9.59 -5.61
C THR A 100 -7.30 -9.23 -4.25
N SER A 101 -6.80 -9.76 -3.13
CA SER A 101 -7.50 -9.65 -1.85
C SER A 101 -7.27 -8.33 -1.11
N ILE A 102 -6.02 -7.83 -1.08
CA ILE A 102 -5.64 -6.70 -0.22
C ILE A 102 -5.95 -5.35 -0.87
N ILE A 103 -5.67 -5.17 -2.17
CA ILE A 103 -6.05 -3.93 -2.87
C ILE A 103 -7.56 -3.71 -2.77
N LYS A 104 -8.37 -4.78 -2.90
CA LYS A 104 -9.82 -4.71 -2.69
C LYS A 104 -10.19 -4.30 -1.25
N THR A 105 -9.42 -4.77 -0.27
CA THR A 105 -9.62 -4.42 1.14
C THR A 105 -9.30 -2.95 1.38
N ILE A 106 -8.18 -2.47 0.87
CA ILE A 106 -7.76 -1.06 0.97
C ILE A 106 -8.76 -0.16 0.25
N LEU A 107 -9.15 -0.48 -0.98
CA LEU A 107 -10.17 0.27 -1.73
C LEU A 107 -11.51 0.32 -0.98
N ARG A 108 -11.92 -0.79 -0.35
CA ARG A 108 -13.13 -0.82 0.48
C ARG A 108 -13.01 0.11 1.70
N TYR A 109 -11.86 0.17 2.36
CA TYR A 109 -11.66 1.11 3.47
C TYR A 109 -11.63 2.57 3.01
N LEU A 110 -11.00 2.85 1.86
CA LEU A 110 -10.86 4.22 1.34
C LEU A 110 -12.16 4.79 0.76
N PHE A 111 -13.00 3.95 0.15
CA PHE A 111 -14.19 4.39 -0.61
C PHE A 111 -15.52 3.75 -0.16
N GLY A 112 -15.50 2.71 0.67
CA GLY A 112 -16.69 2.00 1.16
C GLY A 112 -17.37 2.64 2.38
N GLY A 113 -16.89 3.81 2.84
CA GLY A 113 -17.51 4.57 3.93
C GLY A 113 -18.83 5.26 3.60
N LEU A 114 -19.34 5.12 2.37
CA LEU A 114 -20.61 5.72 1.92
C LEU A 114 -21.74 4.69 1.79
N VAL A 115 -21.97 3.90 2.84
CA VAL A 115 -23.27 3.23 3.07
C VAL A 115 -23.59 3.35 4.56
N LYS A 116 -24.20 4.47 4.92
CA LYS A 116 -25.12 4.56 6.05
C LYS A 116 -26.14 5.65 5.78
#